data_AF-A0A1Q3N298-F1
#
_entry.id   AF-A0A1Q3N298-F1
#
_cell.length_a   1.000
_cell.length_b   1.000
_cell.length_c   1.000
_cell.angle_alpha   90.00
_cell.angle_beta   90.00
_cell.angle_gamma   90.00
#
_symmetry.space_group_name_H-M   'P 1'
#
loop_
_entity.id
_entity.type
_entity.pdbx_description
1 polymer ?
#
loop_
_entity_poly.entity_id
_entity_poly.type
_entity_poly.pdbx_seq_one_letter_code
_entity_poly.pdbx_strand_id
1 'polypeptide(L)'
;MDNQNINISKVIKAIINELIVKLFTMPYKIYMVALTALSNSKNEGSEERSLPEFPVLVWISNSFNAVIALLWPIGGLIALFSLFMDVSPFGGPGVFMRFVIILIVTYFTPFIYGMARELFLMALRKLMYLKIISKK
;
A
#
# COMPACT_ATOMS: atom_id res chain seq x y z
N MET A 1 5.94 34.89 -27.28
CA MET A 1 5.97 33.66 -26.46
C MET A 1 6.84 33.96 -25.26
N ASP A 2 6.20 34.25 -24.13
CA ASP A 2 6.90 34.60 -22.88
C ASP A 2 7.65 33.38 -22.36
N ASN A 3 8.98 33.41 -22.47
CA ASN A 3 9.84 32.46 -21.79
C ASN A 3 9.84 32.82 -20.31
N GLN A 4 8.86 32.28 -19.57
CA GLN A 4 8.90 32.24 -18.12
C GLN A 4 10.25 31.61 -17.73
N ASN A 5 11.08 32.37 -17.02
CA ASN A 5 12.34 31.88 -16.46
C ASN A 5 12.06 30.67 -15.56
N ILE A 6 12.19 29.46 -16.13
CA ILE A 6 12.03 28.21 -15.40
C ILE A 6 13.16 28.18 -14.38
N ASN A 7 12.80 28.29 -13.10
CA ASN A 7 13.76 28.17 -12.02
C ASN A 7 14.16 26.70 -11.89
N ILE A 8 15.25 26.32 -12.56
CA ILE A 8 15.75 24.93 -12.63
C ILE A 8 15.93 24.34 -11.23
N SER A 9 16.36 25.14 -10.25
CA SER A 9 16.49 24.69 -8.85
C SER A 9 15.14 24.27 -8.25
N LYS A 10 14.08 25.05 -8.47
CA LYS A 10 12.72 24.68 -8.03
C LYS A 10 12.22 23.42 -8.73
N VAL A 11 12.50 23.28 -10.03
CA VAL A 11 12.12 22.09 -10.80
C VAL A 11 12.84 20.85 -10.28
N ILE A 12 14.16 20.91 -10.07
CA ILE A 12 14.94 19.78 -9.52
C ILE A 12 14.42 19.39 -8.13
N LYS A 13 14.14 20.37 -7.26
CA LYS A 13 13.56 20.09 -5.93
C LYS A 13 12.20 19.40 -6.03
N ALA A 14 11.34 19.86 -6.95
CA ALA A 14 10.04 19.25 -7.18
C ALA A 14 10.19 17.81 -7.71
N ILE A 15 11.10 17.57 -8.67
CA ILE A 15 11.38 16.24 -9.22
C ILE A 15 11.86 15.29 -8.11
N ILE A 16 12.82 15.70 -7.29
CA ILE A 16 13.33 14.89 -6.17
C ILE A 16 12.21 14.58 -5.16
N ASN A 17 11.39 15.56 -4.83
CA ASN A 17 10.29 15.38 -3.89
C ASN A 17 9.24 14.39 -4.42
N GLU A 18 8.85 14.52 -5.70
CA GLU A 18 7.85 13.65 -6.30
C GLU A 18 8.36 12.23 -6.54
N LEU A 19 9.57 12.07 -7.10
CA LEU A 19 10.09 10.75 -7.46
C LEU A 19 10.67 9.98 -6.28
N ILE A 20 11.29 10.67 -5.33
CA ILE A 20 12.01 10.01 -4.23
C ILE A 20 11.16 10.12 -2.96
N VAL A 21 10.94 11.32 -2.45
CA VAL A 21 10.32 11.49 -1.12
C VAL A 21 8.93 10.88 -1.08
N LYS A 22 8.08 11.14 -2.09
CA LYS A 22 6.74 10.55 -2.12
C LYS A 22 6.76 9.05 -2.34
N LEU A 23 7.62 8.55 -3.22
CA LEU A 23 7.71 7.10 -3.48
C LEU A 23 8.08 6.32 -2.21
N PHE A 24 9.05 6.82 -1.45
CA PHE A 24 9.46 6.18 -0.20
C PHE A 24 8.46 6.43 0.94
N THR A 25 7.77 7.57 1.01
CA THR A 25 6.78 7.82 2.08
C THR A 25 5.42 7.16 1.82
N MET A 26 5.12 6.75 0.59
CA MET A 26 3.84 6.20 0.21
C MET A 26 3.51 4.85 0.89
N PRO A 27 4.42 3.86 0.96
CA PRO A 27 4.15 2.62 1.70
C PRO A 27 3.77 2.88 3.16
N TYR A 28 4.46 3.80 3.83
CA TYR A 28 4.14 4.21 5.20
C TYR A 28 2.75 4.85 5.30
N LYS A 29 2.41 5.77 4.39
CA LYS A 29 1.08 6.39 4.35
C LYS A 29 -0.03 5.36 4.16
N ILE A 30 0.14 4.43 3.22
CA ILE A 30 -0.82 3.35 2.95
C ILE A 30 -1.01 2.47 4.19
N TYR A 31 0.09 2.11 4.83
CA TYR A 31 0.06 1.31 6.06
C TYR A 31 -0.69 2.04 7.20
N MET A 32 -0.40 3.31 7.42
CA MET A 32 -1.08 4.12 8.45
C MET A 32 -2.58 4.28 8.15
N VAL A 33 -2.95 4.54 6.89
CA VAL A 33 -4.36 4.63 6.48
C VAL A 33 -5.09 3.31 6.76
N ALA A 34 -4.47 2.16 6.44
CA ALA A 34 -5.05 0.85 6.72
C ALA A 34 -5.24 0.61 8.23
N LEU A 35 -4.25 0.97 9.06
CA LEU A 35 -4.37 0.89 10.51
C LEU A 35 -5.47 1.78 11.07
N THR A 36 -5.54 3.04 10.61
CA THR A 36 -6.58 3.99 11.03
C THR A 36 -7.97 3.50 10.63
N ALA A 37 -8.12 2.94 9.42
CA ALA A 37 -9.39 2.37 8.95
C ALA A 37 -9.82 1.18 9.82
N LEU A 38 -8.90 0.28 10.17
CA LEU A 38 -9.20 -0.85 11.06
C LEU A 38 -9.55 -0.40 12.48
N SER A 39 -8.81 0.57 13.03
CA SER A 39 -9.04 1.13 14.36
C SER A 39 -10.39 1.83 14.45
N ASN A 40 -10.83 2.48 13.37
CA ASN A 40 -12.08 3.22 13.31
C ASN A 40 -13.24 2.44 12.67
N SER A 41 -13.06 1.13 12.39
CA SER A 41 -14.07 0.29 11.74
C SER A 41 -15.38 0.14 12.53
N LYS A 42 -15.40 0.48 13.82
CA LYS A 42 -16.60 0.56 14.66
C LYS A 42 -17.21 1.97 14.77
N ASN A 43 -16.50 3.01 14.33
CA ASN A 43 -16.99 4.38 14.42
C ASN A 43 -17.77 4.74 13.15
N GLU A 44 -19.03 5.09 13.35
CA GLU A 44 -20.12 5.26 12.38
C GLU A 44 -19.94 6.40 11.35
N GLY A 45 -18.72 6.88 11.10
CA GLY A 45 -18.44 8.10 10.34
C GLY A 45 -17.32 8.06 9.31
N SER A 46 -16.72 6.89 9.02
CA SER A 46 -15.75 6.79 7.92
C SER A 46 -16.47 6.61 6.56
N GLU A 47 -15.83 7.02 5.47
CA GLU A 47 -16.35 7.18 4.09
C GLU A 47 -17.14 5.99 3.48
N GLU A 48 -17.24 4.86 4.19
CA GLU A 48 -18.02 3.66 3.88
C GLU A 48 -19.54 3.85 3.93
N ARG A 49 -20.08 4.90 4.59
CA ARG A 49 -21.52 5.25 4.48
C ARG A 49 -21.91 5.87 3.14
N SER A 50 -20.98 6.14 2.22
CA SER A 50 -21.36 6.58 0.86
C SER A 50 -21.84 5.41 -0.03
N LEU A 51 -21.64 4.15 0.39
CA LEU A 51 -22.15 2.95 -0.30
C LEU A 51 -22.77 1.93 0.69
N PRO A 52 -23.83 2.30 1.46
CA PRO A 52 -24.49 1.37 2.40
C PRO A 52 -25.17 0.18 1.69
N GLU A 53 -25.36 0.26 0.37
CA GLU A 53 -26.12 -0.71 -0.42
C GLU A 53 -25.37 -2.04 -0.68
N PHE A 54 -24.06 -2.12 -0.39
CA PHE A 54 -23.24 -3.28 -0.73
C PHE A 54 -22.28 -3.70 0.40
N PRO A 55 -22.74 -4.48 1.40
CA PRO A 55 -21.92 -4.92 2.53
C PRO A 55 -20.68 -5.72 2.12
N VAL A 56 -20.73 -6.37 0.96
CA VAL A 56 -19.59 -7.12 0.39
C VAL A 56 -18.40 -6.19 0.06
N LEU A 57 -18.65 -4.97 -0.40
CA LEU A 57 -17.56 -4.01 -0.68
C LEU A 57 -16.82 -3.61 0.58
N VAL A 58 -17.58 -3.32 1.63
CA VAL A 58 -17.06 -2.91 2.93
C VAL A 58 -16.23 -4.06 3.51
N TRP A 59 -16.73 -5.30 3.43
CA TRP A 59 -15.99 -6.48 3.84
C TRP A 59 -14.68 -6.65 3.07
N ILE A 60 -14.70 -6.53 1.74
CA ILE A 60 -13.49 -6.65 0.90
C ILE A 60 -12.49 -5.53 1.22
N SER A 61 -12.95 -4.28 1.30
CA SER A 61 -12.13 -3.11 1.66
C SER A 61 -11.41 -3.33 2.99
N ASN A 62 -12.14 -3.78 4.02
CA ASN A 62 -11.60 -4.04 5.35
C ASN A 62 -10.66 -5.26 5.37
N SER A 63 -10.90 -6.26 4.53
CA SER A 63 -10.01 -7.41 4.38
C SER A 63 -8.66 -6.99 3.80
N PHE A 64 -8.63 -6.12 2.80
CA PHE A 64 -7.38 -5.54 2.29
C PHE A 64 -6.65 -4.71 3.34
N ASN A 65 -7.37 -3.90 4.13
CA ASN A 65 -6.77 -3.13 5.22
C ASN A 65 -6.12 -4.07 6.26
N ALA A 66 -6.78 -5.16 6.63
CA ALA A 66 -6.26 -6.17 7.55
C ALA A 66 -4.97 -6.84 7.00
N VAL A 67 -4.97 -7.22 5.72
CA VAL A 67 -3.77 -7.77 5.08
C VAL A 67 -2.62 -6.77 5.13
N ILE A 68 -2.86 -5.51 4.74
CA ILE A 68 -1.83 -4.46 4.75
C ILE A 68 -1.26 -4.25 6.16
N ALA A 69 -2.12 -4.23 7.19
CA ALA A 69 -1.70 -4.05 8.58
C ALA A 69 -0.78 -5.19 9.08
N LEU A 70 -0.97 -6.40 8.54
CA LEU A 70 -0.17 -7.58 8.89
C LEU A 70 1.17 -7.67 8.12
N LEU A 71 1.32 -6.99 6.98
CA LEU A 71 2.52 -7.08 6.13
C LEU A 71 3.80 -6.71 6.87
N TRP A 72 3.80 -5.62 7.63
CA TRP A 72 4.99 -5.16 8.36
C TRP A 72 5.36 -6.04 9.56
N PRO A 73 4.42 -6.41 10.46
CA PRO A 73 4.71 -7.37 11.52
C PRO A 73 5.22 -8.71 10.98
N ILE A 74 4.57 -9.27 9.97
CA ILE A 74 4.95 -10.56 9.38
C ILE A 74 6.30 -10.46 8.67
N GLY A 75 6.48 -9.45 7.82
CA GLY A 75 7.75 -9.26 7.11
C GLY A 75 8.92 -8.94 8.04
N GLY A 76 8.68 -8.23 9.13
CA GLY A 76 9.65 -8.00 10.20
C GLY A 76 10.07 -9.30 10.90
N LEU A 77 9.11 -10.19 11.20
CA LEU A 77 9.41 -11.52 11.74
C LEU A 77 10.23 -12.35 10.76
N ILE A 78 9.84 -12.38 9.47
CA ILE A 78 10.58 -13.10 8.41
C ILE A 78 12.01 -12.55 8.30
N ALA A 79 12.18 -11.22 8.35
CA ALA A 79 13.50 -10.60 8.35
C ALA A 79 14.32 -11.07 9.55
N LEU A 80 13.77 -11.04 10.76
CA LEU A 80 14.46 -11.53 11.96
C LEU A 80 14.83 -13.01 11.86
N PHE A 81 13.91 -13.88 11.42
CA PHE A 81 14.22 -15.31 11.24
C PHE A 81 15.33 -15.54 10.21
N SER A 82 15.42 -14.70 9.18
CA SER A 82 16.49 -14.81 8.18
C SER A 82 17.91 -14.58 8.73
N LEU A 83 18.04 -13.94 9.91
CA LEU A 83 19.32 -13.77 10.60
C LEU A 83 19.77 -15.03 11.35
N PHE A 84 18.81 -15.86 11.78
CA PHE A 84 19.08 -17.05 12.60
C PHE A 84 19.07 -18.35 11.81
N MET A 85 18.37 -18.39 10.67
CA MET A 85 18.37 -19.55 9.78
C MET A 85 19.44 -19.41 8.71
N ASP A 86 20.58 -20.07 8.91
CA ASP A 86 21.59 -20.21 7.87
C ASP A 86 21.26 -21.41 6.98
N VAL A 87 20.49 -21.16 5.93
CA VAL A 87 19.94 -22.21 5.05
C VAL A 87 20.74 -22.39 3.75
N SER A 88 21.96 -21.85 3.64
CA SER A 88 22.76 -21.97 2.40
C SER A 88 23.83 -23.06 2.45
N PRO A 89 23.62 -24.23 1.82
CA PRO A 89 24.68 -25.17 1.46
C PRO A 89 25.47 -24.72 0.21
N PHE A 90 24.95 -23.75 -0.55
CA PHE A 90 25.63 -23.14 -1.70
C PHE A 90 25.80 -21.64 -1.42
N GLY A 91 27.05 -21.16 -1.40
CA GLY A 91 27.49 -19.83 -0.98
C GLY A 91 26.82 -18.64 -1.67
N GLY A 92 25.57 -18.37 -1.30
CA GLY A 92 24.83 -17.17 -1.67
C GLY A 92 25.22 -15.95 -0.83
N PRO A 93 24.65 -14.77 -1.14
CA PRO A 93 24.93 -13.54 -0.41
C PRO A 93 24.71 -13.75 1.09
N GLY A 94 25.66 -13.28 1.90
CA GLY A 94 25.71 -13.55 3.33
C GLY A 94 24.40 -13.24 4.06
N VAL A 95 24.21 -13.89 5.21
CA VAL A 95 23.01 -13.80 6.08
C VAL A 95 22.49 -12.36 6.23
N PHE A 96 23.39 -11.40 6.43
CA PHE A 96 23.06 -9.98 6.56
C PHE A 96 22.44 -9.35 5.30
N MET A 97 22.94 -9.71 4.10
CA MET A 97 22.40 -9.16 2.85
C MET A 97 20.98 -9.67 2.59
N ARG A 98 20.68 -10.93 2.94
CA ARG A 98 19.31 -11.48 2.87
C ARG A 98 18.37 -10.70 3.78
N PHE A 99 18.78 -10.42 5.02
CA PHE A 99 18.02 -9.59 5.95
C PHE A 99 17.67 -8.22 5.37
N VAL A 100 18.66 -7.52 4.81
CA VAL A 100 18.46 -6.20 4.19
C VAL A 100 17.48 -6.27 3.01
N ILE A 101 17.61 -7.29 2.15
CA ILE A 101 16.69 -7.48 1.02
C ILE A 101 15.26 -7.70 1.51
N ILE A 102 15.06 -8.56 2.52
CA ILE A 102 13.73 -8.82 3.07
C ILE A 102 13.12 -7.56 3.69
N LEU A 103 13.91 -6.74 4.38
CA LEU A 103 13.43 -5.46 4.91
C LEU A 103 13.00 -4.50 3.80
N ILE A 104 13.78 -4.36 2.74
CA ILE A 104 13.44 -3.49 1.61
C ILE A 104 12.15 -3.98 0.96
N VAL A 105 12.04 -5.28 0.68
CA VAL A 105 10.83 -5.88 0.10
C VAL A 105 9.63 -5.63 1.01
N THR A 106 9.75 -5.97 2.30
CA THR A 106 8.68 -5.78 3.29
C THR A 106 8.21 -4.33 3.38
N TYR A 107 9.13 -3.37 3.27
CA TYR A 107 8.81 -1.95 3.31
C TYR A 107 7.90 -1.53 2.15
N PHE A 108 8.17 -2.03 0.94
CA PHE A 108 7.42 -1.67 -0.26
C PHE A 108 6.18 -2.55 -0.52
N THR A 109 6.05 -3.70 0.13
CA THR A 109 4.89 -4.60 -0.04
C THR A 109 3.52 -3.91 0.19
N PRO A 110 3.33 -3.06 1.22
CA PRO A 110 2.07 -2.32 1.41
C PRO A 110 1.69 -1.46 0.22
N PHE A 111 2.66 -0.89 -0.50
CA PHE A 111 2.38 -0.06 -1.67
C PHE A 111 1.77 -0.91 -2.79
N ILE A 112 2.36 -2.07 -3.08
CA ILE A 112 1.83 -2.99 -4.11
C ILE A 112 0.42 -3.47 -3.74
N TYR A 113 0.21 -3.86 -2.48
CA TYR A 113 -1.12 -4.29 -2.01
C TYR A 113 -2.13 -3.15 -1.98
N GLY A 114 -1.71 -1.94 -1.64
CA GLY A 114 -2.54 -0.73 -1.69
C GLY A 114 -3.02 -0.44 -3.11
N MET A 115 -2.12 -0.51 -4.10
CA MET A 115 -2.49 -0.37 -5.51
C MET A 115 -3.45 -1.48 -5.96
N ALA A 116 -3.19 -2.74 -5.60
CA ALA A 116 -4.06 -3.86 -5.94
C ALA A 116 -5.47 -3.68 -5.33
N ARG A 117 -5.57 -3.21 -4.08
CA ARG A 117 -6.83 -2.86 -3.42
C ARG A 117 -7.59 -1.81 -4.22
N GLU A 118 -6.94 -0.72 -4.61
CA GLU A 118 -7.59 0.35 -5.38
C GLU A 118 -8.11 -0.14 -6.72
N LEU A 119 -7.29 -0.87 -7.48
CA LEU A 119 -7.70 -1.44 -8.77
C LEU A 119 -8.89 -2.40 -8.63
N PHE A 120 -8.87 -3.25 -7.60
CA PHE A 120 -9.95 -4.18 -7.33
C PHE A 120 -11.25 -3.46 -6.94
N LEU A 121 -11.17 -2.45 -6.07
CA LEU A 121 -12.32 -1.63 -5.67
C LEU A 121 -12.88 -0.83 -6.85
N MET A 122 -12.04 -0.28 -7.73
CA MET A 122 -12.48 0.40 -8.95
C MET A 122 -13.22 -0.55 -9.90
N ALA A 123 -12.69 -1.76 -10.12
CA ALA A 123 -13.34 -2.78 -10.95
C ALA A 123 -14.69 -3.19 -10.37
N LEU A 124 -14.76 -3.41 -9.06
CA LEU A 124 -15.98 -3.83 -8.39
C LEU A 124 -17.04 -2.73 -8.41
N ARG A 125 -16.65 -1.47 -8.19
CA ARG A 125 -17.53 -0.28 -8.35
C ARG A 125 -18.16 -0.25 -9.75
N LYS A 126 -17.37 -0.41 -10.81
CA LYS A 126 -17.89 -0.43 -12.19
C LYS A 126 -18.91 -1.56 -12.41
N LEU A 127 -18.63 -2.77 -11.94
CA LEU A 127 -19.55 -3.91 -12.06
C LEU A 127 -20.89 -3.66 -11.35
N MET A 128 -20.87 -3.03 -10.17
CA MET A 128 -22.11 -2.70 -9.47
C MET A 128 -22.90 -1.60 -10.17
N TYR A 129 -22.25 -0.54 -10.67
CA TYR A 129 -22.92 0.47 -11.47
C TYR A 129 -23.59 -0.15 -12.71
N LEU A 130 -22.91 -1.07 -13.38
CA LEU A 130 -23.46 -1.79 -14.54
C LEU A 130 -24.68 -2.65 -14.15
N LYS A 131 -24.63 -3.32 -13.00
CA LYS A 131 -25.76 -4.09 -12.45
C LYS A 131 -26.96 -3.22 -12.09
N ILE A 132 -26.73 -2.03 -11.52
CA ILE A 132 -27.80 -1.08 -11.20
C ILE A 132 -28.48 -0.60 -12.48
N ILE A 133 -27.71 -0.23 -13.51
CA ILE A 133 -28.24 0.20 -14.81
C ILE A 133 -28.98 -0.95 -15.50
N SER A 134 -28.46 -2.17 -15.45
CA SER A 134 -29.10 -3.34 -16.08
C SER A 134 -30.42 -3.77 -15.42
N LYS A 135 -30.68 -3.36 -14.18
CA LYS A 135 -31.94 -3.64 -13.47
C LYS A 135 -32.99 -2.54 -13.62
N LYS A 136 -32.61 -1.40 -14.21
CA LYS A 136 -33.50 -0.27 -14.52
C LYS A 136 -34.04 -0.42 -15.93
#